data_AF-A0A8T5L8D4-F1
#
_entry.id   AF-A0A8T5L8D4-F1
#
_cell.length_a   1.000
_cell.length_b   1.000
_cell.length_c   1.000
_cell.angle_alpha   90.00
_cell.angle_beta   90.00
_cell.angle_gamma   90.00
#
_symmetry.space_group_name_H-M   'P 1'
#
loop_
_entity.id
_entity.type
_entity.pdbx_description
1 polymer ?
#
loop_
_entity_poly.entity_id
_entity_poly.type
_entity_poly.pdbx_seq_one_letter_code
_entity_poly.pdbx_strand_id
1 'polypeptide(L)'
;MKSKEIIKQMEKQGYRFVGDHGAVKICRWTKNSLRNQGECYKNIFYGIPTWRCCQMTPWLGCDNSCIHCWRAIELDFNKLINKNKIQTPKEIVDGCIAAQRKLLQGFKVDPKSKKKQLSRANMKKYEEAQEPNQFAISLSGEPTLYEPIGELIAELRKRKKTSFLVTNGLCPEKLEEINKKNNCQPSFTFLRMFLMKRCTKGFIEVLKKMLGKD
;
A
#
# COMPACT_ATOMS: atom_id res chain seq x y z
N MET A 1 16.50 10.25 19.51
CA MET A 1 16.71 8.83 19.88
C MET A 1 15.53 7.92 19.53
N LYS A 2 14.28 8.25 19.91
CA LYS A 2 13.10 7.37 19.68
C LYS A 2 12.81 7.01 18.20
N SER A 3 13.04 7.90 17.22
CA SER A 3 12.69 7.63 15.81
C SER A 3 13.48 6.49 15.15
N LYS A 4 14.80 6.40 15.41
CA LYS A 4 15.67 5.36 14.80
C LYS A 4 15.32 3.96 15.30
N GLU A 5 14.93 3.84 16.56
CA GLU A 5 14.55 2.56 17.15
C GLU A 5 13.23 2.03 16.56
N ILE A 6 12.25 2.93 16.37
CA ILE A 6 10.96 2.62 15.73
C ILE A 6 11.17 2.15 14.30
N ILE A 7 11.99 2.85 13.52
CA ILE A 7 12.35 2.45 12.15
C ILE A 7 12.93 1.04 12.16
N LYS A 8 13.90 0.76 13.05
CA LYS A 8 14.51 -0.57 13.18
C LYS A 8 13.50 -1.65 13.56
N GLN A 9 12.53 -1.35 14.44
CA GLN A 9 11.45 -2.27 14.79
C GLN A 9 10.53 -2.55 13.60
N MET A 10 10.14 -1.53 12.83
CA MET A 10 9.33 -1.69 11.62
C MET A 10 10.08 -2.49 10.54
N GLU A 11 11.39 -2.27 10.39
CA GLU A 11 12.21 -3.07 9.48
C GLU A 11 12.24 -4.55 9.87
N LYS A 12 12.32 -4.86 11.17
CA LYS A 12 12.17 -6.23 11.70
C LYS A 12 10.80 -6.83 11.41
N GLN A 13 9.74 -6.01 11.44
CA GLN A 13 8.39 -6.42 11.04
C GLN A 13 8.21 -6.58 9.52
N GLY A 14 9.26 -6.35 8.73
CA GLY A 14 9.29 -6.55 7.29
C GLY A 14 8.89 -5.33 6.46
N TYR A 15 8.83 -4.14 7.06
CA TYR A 15 8.66 -2.89 6.31
C TYR A 15 9.97 -2.51 5.60
N ARG A 16 9.84 -1.90 4.43
CA ARG A 16 10.92 -1.16 3.76
C ARG A 16 10.39 0.23 3.46
N PHE A 17 11.09 1.23 3.98
CA PHE A 17 10.72 2.62 3.79
C PHE A 17 11.02 3.07 2.36
N VAL A 18 10.15 3.91 1.83
CA VAL A 18 10.30 4.57 0.53
C VAL A 18 10.29 6.06 0.83
N GLY A 19 11.49 6.66 0.82
CA GLY A 19 11.72 8.00 1.34
C GLY A 19 11.39 8.12 2.83
N ASP A 20 10.89 9.28 3.25
CA ASP A 20 10.69 9.61 4.68
C ASP A 20 9.26 9.31 5.17
N HIS A 21 8.32 9.05 4.25
CA HIS A 21 6.89 8.94 4.58
C HIS A 21 6.20 7.71 4.02
N GLY A 22 6.76 7.07 2.99
CA GLY A 22 6.20 5.87 2.38
C GLY A 22 6.79 4.58 2.92
N ALA A 23 6.08 3.46 2.72
CA ALA A 23 6.62 2.13 3.01
C ALA A 23 5.97 1.03 2.17
N VAL A 24 6.71 -0.07 2.01
CA VAL A 24 6.28 -1.31 1.37
C VAL A 24 6.47 -2.48 2.33
N LYS A 25 5.58 -3.46 2.25
CA LYS A 25 5.73 -4.74 2.95
C LYS A 25 5.13 -5.85 2.10
N ILE A 26 5.81 -7.01 2.07
CA ILE A 26 5.23 -8.19 1.42
C ILE A 26 4.08 -8.71 2.27
N CYS A 27 2.89 -8.76 1.67
CA CYS A 27 1.71 -9.31 2.33
C CYS A 27 1.85 -10.83 2.55
N ARG A 28 1.16 -11.36 3.57
CA ARG A 28 1.18 -12.81 3.88
C ARG A 28 0.82 -13.66 2.67
N TRP A 29 -0.20 -13.25 1.92
CA TRP A 29 -0.69 -13.99 0.76
C TRP A 29 0.30 -14.04 -0.40
N THR A 30 1.09 -12.99 -0.63
CA THR A 30 2.17 -13.01 -1.62
C THR A 30 3.21 -14.08 -1.26
N LYS A 31 3.58 -14.20 0.03
CA LYS A 31 4.51 -15.25 0.49
C LYS A 31 3.94 -16.65 0.27
N ASN A 32 2.66 -16.85 0.57
CA ASN A 32 1.97 -18.12 0.37
C ASN A 32 1.89 -18.48 -1.11
N SER A 33 1.45 -17.52 -1.94
CA SER A 33 1.31 -17.68 -3.38
C SER A 33 2.63 -18.06 -4.06
N LEU A 34 3.73 -17.39 -3.68
CA LEU A 34 5.07 -17.73 -4.16
C LEU A 34 5.46 -19.18 -3.82
N ARG A 35 4.97 -19.75 -2.72
CA ARG A 35 5.23 -21.14 -2.32
C ARG A 35 4.15 -22.12 -2.78
N ASN A 36 3.22 -21.68 -3.63
CA ASN A 36 2.03 -22.43 -4.02
C ASN A 36 1.17 -22.92 -2.83
N GLN A 37 1.12 -22.13 -1.74
CA GLN A 37 0.35 -22.42 -0.52
C GLN A 37 -1.00 -21.67 -0.47
N GLY A 38 -1.50 -21.24 -1.62
CA GLY A 38 -2.78 -20.53 -1.76
C GLY A 38 -2.65 -19.07 -2.21
N GLU A 39 -3.77 -18.53 -2.64
CA GLU A 39 -3.93 -17.19 -3.23
C GLU A 39 -4.88 -16.34 -2.37
N CYS A 40 -4.82 -15.01 -2.50
CA CYS A 40 -5.71 -14.12 -1.74
C CYS A 40 -7.11 -14.03 -2.37
N TYR A 41 -8.07 -13.52 -1.60
CA TYR A 41 -9.43 -13.27 -2.09
C TYR A 41 -9.48 -12.38 -3.35
N LYS A 42 -8.53 -11.44 -3.51
CA LYS A 42 -8.49 -10.57 -4.69
C LYS A 42 -8.16 -11.33 -5.98
N ASN A 43 -7.43 -12.42 -5.85
CA ASN A 43 -7.18 -13.32 -6.97
C ASN A 43 -8.46 -14.07 -7.35
N ILE A 44 -9.19 -14.58 -6.35
CA ILE A 44 -10.41 -15.36 -6.55
C ILE A 44 -11.54 -14.49 -7.13
N PHE A 45 -11.78 -13.31 -6.54
CA PHE A 45 -12.93 -12.47 -6.93
C PHE A 45 -12.64 -11.51 -8.09
N TYR A 46 -11.41 -11.05 -8.26
CA TYR A 46 -11.06 -10.02 -9.24
C TYR A 46 -9.98 -10.45 -10.25
N GLY A 47 -9.53 -11.71 -10.19
CA GLY A 47 -8.47 -12.21 -11.09
C GLY A 47 -7.09 -11.57 -10.88
N ILE A 48 -6.89 -10.80 -9.80
CA ILE A 48 -5.63 -10.09 -9.55
C ILE A 48 -4.56 -11.10 -9.10
N PRO A 49 -3.42 -11.27 -9.80
CA PRO A 49 -2.38 -12.21 -9.39
C PRO A 49 -1.76 -11.82 -8.04
N THR A 50 -1.94 -12.65 -7.00
CA THR A 50 -1.50 -12.32 -5.62
C THR A 50 0.00 -12.08 -5.53
N TRP A 51 0.80 -12.84 -6.28
CA TRP A 51 2.26 -12.73 -6.27
C TRP A 51 2.77 -11.43 -6.92
N ARG A 52 1.94 -10.76 -7.72
CA ARG A 52 2.25 -9.49 -8.40
C ARG A 52 1.64 -8.27 -7.69
N CYS A 53 1.10 -8.45 -6.48
CA CYS A 53 0.59 -7.34 -5.66
C CYS A 53 1.73 -6.70 -4.84
N CYS A 54 1.91 -5.39 -4.97
CA CYS A 54 2.75 -4.57 -4.12
C CYS A 54 1.87 -3.90 -3.05
N GLN A 55 1.97 -4.33 -1.79
CA GLN A 55 1.28 -3.68 -0.68
C GLN A 55 2.13 -2.54 -0.15
N MET A 56 1.61 -1.32 -0.25
CA MET A 56 2.34 -0.10 0.06
C MET A 56 1.47 0.94 0.77
N THR A 57 2.12 1.97 1.28
CA THR A 57 1.50 3.22 1.69
C THR A 57 2.38 4.40 1.25
N PRO A 58 1.81 5.47 0.69
CA PRO A 58 2.53 6.70 0.45
C PRO A 58 2.65 7.56 1.72
N TRP A 59 1.91 7.26 2.79
CA TRP A 59 1.93 8.05 4.01
C TRP A 59 1.70 7.17 5.25
N LEU A 60 2.71 7.07 6.11
CA LEU A 60 2.65 6.28 7.35
C LEU A 60 1.84 6.92 8.47
N GLY A 61 1.66 8.24 8.43
CA GLY A 61 0.86 9.00 9.39
C GLY A 61 -0.63 8.71 9.28
N CYS A 62 -1.39 8.93 10.36
CA CYS A 62 -2.84 8.75 10.37
C CYS A 62 -3.45 9.61 11.48
N ASP A 63 -4.62 10.20 11.22
CA ASP A 63 -5.35 10.99 12.22
C ASP A 63 -6.07 10.12 13.25
N ASN A 64 -6.23 8.84 12.94
CA ASN A 64 -6.95 7.89 13.78
C ASN A 64 -6.00 7.00 14.60
N SER A 65 -6.49 6.66 15.79
CA SER A 65 -5.86 5.78 16.78
C SER A 65 -6.74 4.57 17.07
N CYS A 66 -7.14 3.85 16.02
CA CYS A 66 -8.11 2.76 16.15
C CYS A 66 -7.55 1.60 16.98
N ILE A 67 -8.36 1.06 17.90
CA ILE A 67 -7.98 -0.06 18.80
C ILE A 67 -7.47 -1.32 18.06
N HIS A 68 -7.99 -1.56 16.86
CA HIS A 68 -7.66 -2.71 16.02
C HIS A 68 -6.54 -2.42 15.01
N CYS A 69 -5.95 -1.23 15.06
CA CYS A 69 -4.86 -0.87 14.16
C CYS A 69 -3.57 -1.53 14.64
N TRP A 70 -2.96 -2.33 13.78
CA TRP A 70 -1.72 -3.07 14.06
C TRP A 70 -0.47 -2.18 14.11
N ARG A 71 -0.65 -0.86 13.94
CA ARG A 71 0.38 0.16 14.08
C ARG A 71 0.64 0.40 15.56
N ALA A 72 1.86 0.80 15.92
CA ALA A 72 2.12 1.36 17.24
C ALA A 72 1.35 2.69 17.39
N ILE A 73 0.17 2.64 17.99
CA ILE A 73 -0.78 3.75 18.09
C ILE A 73 -0.20 4.89 18.93
N GLU A 74 0.60 4.54 19.94
CA GLU A 74 1.31 5.48 20.83
C GLU A 74 2.32 6.38 20.09
N LEU A 75 2.68 6.01 18.86
CA LEU A 75 3.62 6.75 18.04
C LEU A 75 2.88 7.55 16.98
N ASP A 76 2.97 8.88 17.10
CA ASP A 76 2.47 9.79 16.09
C ASP A 76 3.46 9.87 14.91
N PHE A 77 3.22 9.03 13.90
CA PHE A 77 4.02 9.02 12.69
C PHE A 77 3.95 10.34 11.91
N ASN A 78 2.90 11.16 12.07
CA ASN A 78 2.85 12.47 11.41
C ASN A 78 3.97 13.40 11.91
N LYS A 79 4.42 13.25 13.16
CA LYS A 79 5.55 14.01 13.72
C LYS A 79 6.92 13.49 13.26
N LEU A 80 6.98 12.25 12.80
CA LEU A 80 8.21 11.62 12.31
C LEU A 80 8.45 11.92 10.82
N ILE A 81 7.41 12.27 10.08
CA ILE A 81 7.49 12.58 8.66
C ILE A 81 8.07 13.97 8.45
N ASN A 82 9.14 14.05 7.66
CA ASN A 82 9.70 15.31 7.24
C ASN A 82 8.88 15.93 6.11
N LYS A 83 8.03 16.91 6.44
CA LYS A 83 7.18 17.62 5.48
C LYS A 83 7.94 18.39 4.40
N ASN A 84 9.24 18.67 4.61
CA ASN A 84 10.08 19.34 3.62
C ASN A 84 10.68 18.36 2.60
N LYS A 85 10.51 17.05 2.79
CA LYS A 85 11.06 15.99 1.93
C LYS A 85 9.96 15.05 1.47
N ILE A 86 8.95 15.60 0.80
CA ILE A 86 7.87 14.81 0.20
C ILE A 86 8.32 14.30 -1.17
N GLN A 87 8.34 12.98 -1.35
CA GLN A 87 8.66 12.34 -2.61
C GLN A 87 7.52 12.54 -3.62
N THR A 88 7.89 12.70 -4.88
CA THR A 88 6.95 12.77 -6.00
C THR A 88 6.27 11.41 -6.24
N PRO A 89 5.10 11.38 -6.90
CA PRO A 89 4.42 10.16 -7.33
C PRO A 89 5.34 9.14 -8.01
N LYS A 90 6.17 9.62 -8.94
CA LYS A 90 7.11 8.80 -9.70
C LYS A 90 8.15 8.13 -8.79
N GLU A 91 8.75 8.90 -7.89
CA GLU A 91 9.75 8.41 -6.94
C GLU A 91 9.16 7.38 -5.98
N ILE A 92 7.91 7.58 -5.54
CA ILE A 92 7.22 6.60 -4.69
C ILE A 92 7.01 5.29 -5.45
N VAL A 93 6.50 5.33 -6.68
CA VAL A 93 6.27 4.09 -7.47
C VAL A 93 7.59 3.37 -7.75
N ASP A 94 8.62 4.09 -8.19
CA ASP A 94 9.96 3.53 -8.47
C ASP A 94 10.57 2.92 -7.21
N GLY A 95 10.51 3.65 -6.09
CA GLY A 95 10.99 3.19 -4.79
C GLY A 95 10.21 1.99 -4.26
N CYS A 96 8.89 1.93 -4.49
CA CYS A 96 8.07 0.79 -4.10
C CYS A 96 8.44 -0.48 -4.88
N ILE A 97 8.66 -0.36 -6.19
CA ILE A 97 9.10 -1.48 -7.03
C ILE A 97 10.48 -1.96 -6.59
N ALA A 98 11.43 -1.04 -6.36
CA ALA A 98 12.76 -1.39 -5.88
C ALA A 98 12.72 -2.09 -4.50
N ALA A 99 11.93 -1.55 -3.56
CA ALA A 99 11.74 -2.14 -2.24
C ALA A 99 11.08 -3.53 -2.30
N GLN A 100 10.07 -3.69 -3.15
CA GLN A 100 9.41 -4.98 -3.40
C GLN A 100 10.42 -6.01 -3.93
N ARG A 101 11.22 -5.66 -4.94
CA ARG A 101 12.27 -6.54 -5.49
C ARG A 101 13.26 -6.94 -4.40
N LYS A 102 13.75 -5.99 -3.60
CA LYS A 102 14.66 -6.26 -2.47
C LYS A 102 14.04 -7.21 -1.43
N LEU A 103 12.76 -7.04 -1.10
CA LEU A 103 12.05 -7.93 -0.19
C LEU A 103 11.86 -9.34 -0.76
N LEU A 104 11.69 -9.45 -2.08
CA LEU A 104 11.50 -10.74 -2.75
C LEU A 104 12.81 -11.51 -2.92
N GLN A 105 13.98 -10.87 -2.90
CA GLN A 105 15.29 -11.54 -3.10
C GLN A 105 15.48 -12.81 -2.25
N GLY A 106 14.96 -12.82 -1.02
CA GLY A 106 15.04 -14.00 -0.13
C GLY A 106 14.24 -15.22 -0.59
N PHE A 107 13.38 -15.08 -1.60
CA PHE A 107 12.62 -16.18 -2.20
C PHE A 107 13.30 -16.79 -3.43
N LYS A 108 14.33 -16.15 -3.99
CA LYS A 108 15.02 -16.63 -5.19
C LYS A 108 15.59 -18.03 -4.93
N VAL A 109 15.28 -18.97 -5.82
CA VAL A 109 15.90 -20.29 -5.87
C VAL A 109 16.87 -20.33 -7.05
N ASP A 110 18.11 -20.71 -6.79
CA ASP A 110 19.15 -20.93 -7.79
C ASP A 110 19.28 -22.44 -8.08
N PRO A 111 18.78 -22.94 -9.22
CA PRO A 111 18.86 -24.37 -9.54
C PRO A 111 20.29 -24.90 -9.68
N LYS A 112 21.30 -24.04 -9.90
CA LYS A 112 22.70 -24.43 -10.06
C LYS A 112 23.47 -24.47 -8.73
N SER A 113 22.89 -23.92 -7.66
CA SER A 113 23.55 -23.86 -6.37
C SER A 113 23.58 -25.25 -5.72
N LYS A 114 24.79 -25.73 -5.43
CA LYS A 114 25.02 -26.98 -4.68
C LYS A 114 24.66 -26.85 -3.18
N LYS A 115 24.34 -25.64 -2.69
CA LYS A 115 23.99 -25.39 -1.30
C LYS A 115 22.51 -25.72 -1.06
N LYS A 116 22.18 -26.24 0.12
CA LYS A 116 20.79 -26.48 0.54
C LYS A 116 20.04 -25.14 0.58
N GLN A 117 19.03 -25.01 -0.25
CA GLN A 117 18.18 -23.82 -0.31
C GLN A 117 16.91 -24.04 0.50
N LEU A 118 16.58 -23.05 1.35
CA LEU A 118 15.39 -23.09 2.20
C LEU A 118 14.12 -22.61 1.48
N SER A 119 14.29 -21.81 0.41
CA SER A 119 13.15 -21.33 -0.37
C SER A 119 12.58 -22.45 -1.24
N ARG A 120 11.27 -22.64 -1.16
CA ARG A 120 10.48 -23.52 -2.03
C ARG A 120 9.59 -22.69 -2.98
N ALA A 121 10.09 -21.54 -3.40
CA ALA A 121 9.32 -20.63 -4.24
C ALA A 121 9.19 -21.19 -5.66
N ASN A 122 8.02 -20.99 -6.26
CA ASN A 122 7.77 -21.18 -7.67
C ASN A 122 8.50 -20.10 -8.46
N MET A 123 9.50 -20.50 -9.24
CA MET A 123 10.37 -19.54 -9.94
C MET A 123 9.66 -18.74 -11.03
N LYS A 124 8.65 -19.32 -11.70
CA LYS A 124 7.81 -18.58 -12.65
C LYS A 124 7.07 -17.42 -11.96
N LYS A 125 6.42 -17.70 -10.82
CA LYS A 125 5.76 -16.65 -10.03
C LYS A 125 6.75 -15.64 -9.47
N TYR A 126 7.94 -16.08 -9.05
CA TYR A 126 9.00 -15.20 -8.55
C TYR A 126 9.48 -14.21 -9.62
N GLU A 127 9.68 -14.66 -10.86
CA GLU A 127 10.08 -13.83 -11.99
C GLU A 127 9.00 -12.79 -12.32
N GLU A 128 7.74 -13.23 -12.42
CA GLU A 128 6.61 -12.32 -12.64
C GLU A 128 6.43 -11.30 -11.49
N ALA A 129 6.73 -11.70 -10.25
CA ALA A 129 6.64 -10.85 -9.07
C ALA A 129 7.70 -9.73 -9.05
N GLN A 130 8.77 -9.82 -9.84
CA GLN A 130 9.74 -8.73 -9.99
C GLN A 130 9.11 -7.49 -10.65
N GLU A 131 8.00 -7.67 -11.37
CA GLU A 131 7.26 -6.59 -12.00
C GLU A 131 5.80 -6.60 -11.50
N PRO A 132 5.53 -5.97 -10.33
CA PRO A 132 4.20 -5.94 -9.75
C PRO A 132 3.22 -5.25 -10.70
N ASN A 133 2.01 -5.78 -10.83
CA ASN A 133 0.96 -5.22 -11.68
C ASN A 133 -0.12 -4.48 -10.88
N GLN A 134 -0.29 -4.83 -9.60
CA GLN A 134 -1.27 -4.25 -8.70
C GLN A 134 -0.57 -3.56 -7.53
N PHE A 135 -1.00 -2.34 -7.22
CA PHE A 135 -0.57 -1.61 -6.03
C PHE A 135 -1.72 -1.50 -5.05
N ALA A 136 -1.56 -2.11 -3.88
CA ALA A 136 -2.52 -2.05 -2.78
C ALA A 136 -2.08 -0.96 -1.79
N ILE A 137 -2.65 0.24 -1.97
CA ILE A 137 -2.44 1.43 -1.15
C ILE A 137 -3.26 1.26 0.15
N SER A 138 -2.72 0.45 1.06
CA SER A 138 -3.49 -0.10 2.19
C SER A 138 -2.63 -0.65 3.33
N LEU A 139 -1.32 -0.34 3.33
CA LEU A 139 -0.39 -0.96 4.28
C LEU A 139 -0.58 -0.45 5.72
N SER A 140 -0.38 0.84 5.94
CA SER A 140 -0.46 1.50 7.24
C SER A 140 -0.57 3.01 7.01
N GLY A 141 -1.07 3.73 8.01
CA GLY A 141 -1.33 5.15 7.86
C GLY A 141 -2.65 5.43 7.13
N GLU A 142 -2.86 6.69 6.78
CA GLU A 142 -3.95 7.17 5.93
C GLU A 142 -3.37 7.71 4.62
N PRO A 143 -3.57 7.02 3.48
CA PRO A 143 -2.98 7.41 2.21
C PRO A 143 -3.50 8.74 1.67
N THR A 144 -4.71 9.19 2.03
CA THR A 144 -5.24 10.49 1.56
C THR A 144 -4.54 11.70 2.18
N LEU A 145 -3.69 11.50 3.20
CA LEU A 145 -2.84 12.56 3.75
C LEU A 145 -1.62 12.87 2.86
N TYR A 146 -1.29 11.98 1.93
CA TYR A 146 -0.33 12.30 0.88
C TYR A 146 -0.99 13.25 -0.12
N GLU A 147 -0.55 14.51 -0.12
CA GLU A 147 -1.12 15.58 -0.95
C GLU A 147 -1.30 15.17 -2.44
N PRO A 148 -0.27 14.59 -3.10
CA PRO A 148 -0.32 14.19 -4.52
C PRO A 148 -0.92 12.78 -4.75
N ILE A 149 -1.89 12.34 -3.93
CA ILE A 149 -2.46 10.97 -4.02
C ILE A 149 -3.16 10.71 -5.37
N GLY A 150 -3.81 11.71 -5.95
CA GLY A 150 -4.43 11.59 -7.27
C GLY A 150 -3.38 11.38 -8.37
N GLU A 151 -2.29 12.15 -8.34
CA GLU A 151 -1.20 11.99 -9.30
C GLU A 151 -0.45 10.66 -9.10
N LEU A 152 -0.36 10.12 -7.88
CA LEU A 152 0.15 8.77 -7.63
C LEU A 152 -0.68 7.70 -8.34
N ILE A 153 -2.00 7.81 -8.28
CA ILE A 153 -2.89 6.88 -8.97
C ILE A 153 -2.77 7.05 -10.49
N ALA A 154 -2.68 8.29 -10.97
CA ALA A 154 -2.47 8.57 -12.40
C ALA A 154 -1.15 8.00 -12.92
N GLU A 155 -0.07 8.11 -12.15
CA GLU A 155 1.24 7.56 -12.49
C GLU A 155 1.22 6.01 -12.55
N LEU A 156 0.50 5.36 -11.63
CA LEU A 156 0.27 3.92 -11.69
C LEU A 156 -0.51 3.52 -12.95
N ARG A 157 -1.59 4.24 -13.27
CA ARG A 157 -2.40 4.01 -14.48
C ARG A 157 -1.58 4.20 -15.75
N LYS A 158 -0.75 5.25 -15.81
CA LYS A 158 0.17 5.51 -16.94
C LYS A 158 1.11 4.33 -17.21
N ARG A 159 1.53 3.64 -16.15
CA ARG A 159 2.37 2.42 -16.22
C ARG A 159 1.58 1.13 -16.43
N LYS A 160 0.30 1.22 -16.78
CA LYS A 160 -0.63 0.09 -16.94
C LYS A 160 -0.70 -0.79 -15.67
N LYS A 161 -0.62 -0.15 -14.50
CA LYS A 161 -0.77 -0.80 -13.19
C LYS A 161 -2.14 -0.48 -12.62
N THR A 162 -2.70 -1.45 -11.92
CA THR A 162 -3.96 -1.29 -11.20
C THR A 162 -3.69 -0.82 -9.77
N SER A 163 -4.58 0.02 -9.26
CA SER A 163 -4.46 0.58 -7.91
C SER A 163 -5.67 0.20 -7.06
N PHE A 164 -5.42 -0.11 -5.79
CA PHE A 164 -6.45 -0.45 -4.81
C PHE A 164 -6.25 0.46 -3.61
N LEU A 165 -7.08 1.49 -3.49
CA LEU A 165 -7.02 2.49 -2.44
C LEU A 165 -7.90 2.09 -1.26
N VAL A 166 -7.34 2.07 -0.05
CA VAL A 166 -8.08 1.92 1.20
C VAL A 166 -7.91 3.18 2.03
N THR A 167 -9.02 3.85 2.34
CA THR A 167 -9.04 5.09 3.14
C THR A 167 -10.01 4.96 4.31
N ASN A 168 -9.76 5.69 5.40
CA ASN A 168 -10.71 5.84 6.50
C ASN A 168 -11.84 6.85 6.21
N GLY A 169 -11.74 7.64 5.14
CA GLY A 169 -12.77 8.58 4.70
C GLY A 169 -12.79 9.94 5.41
N LEU A 170 -11.84 10.26 6.30
CA LEU A 170 -11.82 11.54 7.00
C LEU A 170 -11.45 12.75 6.11
N CYS A 171 -10.94 12.51 4.89
CA CYS A 171 -10.60 13.54 3.91
C CYS A 171 -11.52 13.46 2.68
N PRO A 172 -12.83 13.79 2.79
CA PRO A 172 -13.78 13.70 1.68
C PRO A 172 -13.40 14.61 0.51
N GLU A 173 -12.88 15.81 0.78
CA GLU A 173 -12.40 16.75 -0.25
C GLU A 173 -11.37 16.09 -1.19
N LYS A 174 -10.43 15.30 -0.65
CA LYS A 174 -9.42 14.60 -1.45
C LYS A 174 -10.04 13.50 -2.31
N LEU A 175 -11.09 12.84 -1.84
CA LEU A 175 -11.82 11.87 -2.65
C LEU A 175 -12.58 12.53 -3.80
N GLU A 176 -13.19 13.70 -3.56
CA GLU A 176 -13.80 14.49 -4.62
C GLU A 176 -12.78 14.94 -5.66
N GLU A 177 -11.60 15.41 -5.22
CA GLU A 177 -10.53 15.85 -6.11
C GLU A 177 -10.06 14.70 -7.02
N ILE A 178 -9.83 13.51 -6.44
CA ILE A 178 -9.50 12.28 -7.15
C ILE A 178 -10.59 11.93 -8.18
N ASN A 179 -11.86 12.12 -7.82
CA ASN A 179 -12.99 11.77 -8.67
C ASN A 179 -13.17 12.74 -9.85
N LYS A 180 -12.94 14.03 -9.62
CA LYS A 180 -13.07 15.12 -10.61
C LYS A 180 -11.92 15.11 -11.62
N LYS A 181 -10.71 14.73 -11.22
CA LYS A 181 -9.54 14.67 -12.10
C LYS A 181 -9.56 13.40 -12.96
N ASN A 182 -9.55 13.56 -14.28
CA ASN A 182 -9.38 12.44 -15.23
C ASN A 182 -8.10 11.65 -14.91
N ASN A 183 -8.18 10.32 -15.02
CA ASN A 183 -7.08 9.40 -14.73
C ASN A 183 -6.57 9.35 -13.29
N CYS A 184 -7.22 10.01 -12.31
CA CYS A 184 -6.84 9.92 -10.89
C CYS A 184 -7.66 8.87 -10.11
N GLN A 185 -8.77 8.38 -10.65
CA GLN A 185 -9.62 7.39 -9.97
C GLN A 185 -8.89 6.06 -9.79
N PRO A 186 -8.86 5.42 -8.61
CA PRO A 186 -8.23 4.11 -8.45
C PRO A 186 -9.05 3.02 -9.16
N SER A 187 -8.42 1.89 -9.48
CA SER A 187 -9.15 0.74 -10.06
C SER A 187 -10.19 0.19 -9.08
N PHE A 188 -9.89 0.25 -7.79
CA PHE A 188 -10.80 -0.11 -6.70
C PHE A 188 -10.62 0.86 -5.53
N THR A 189 -11.72 1.40 -5.01
CA THR A 189 -11.76 2.19 -3.76
C THR A 189 -12.50 1.41 -2.70
N PHE A 190 -11.87 1.24 -1.53
CA PHE A 190 -12.50 0.67 -0.35
C PHE A 190 -12.46 1.67 0.78
N LEU A 191 -13.64 1.99 1.27
CA LEU A 191 -13.80 2.81 2.45
C LEU A 191 -13.79 1.91 3.69
N ARG A 192 -12.88 2.17 4.61
CA ARG A 192 -12.91 1.58 5.95
C ARG A 192 -13.73 2.49 6.86
N MET A 193 -15.05 2.35 6.78
CA MET A 193 -15.95 3.08 7.67
C MET A 193 -15.91 2.43 9.06
N PHE A 194 -15.24 3.08 10.01
CA PHE A 194 -15.39 2.77 11.42
C PHE A 194 -16.36 3.78 12.01
N LEU A 195 -17.35 3.29 12.78
CA LEU A 195 -18.30 4.11 13.54
C LEU A 195 -17.55 4.89 14.64
N MET A 196 -16.77 5.88 14.25
CA MET A 196 -16.41 6.95 15.16
C MET A 196 -17.62 7.87 15.28
N LYS A 197 -17.87 8.43 16.46
CA LYS A 197 -18.86 9.49 16.74
C LYS A 197 -18.70 10.76 15.86
N ARG A 198 -17.78 10.73 14.89
CA ARG A 198 -17.25 11.83 14.08
C ARG A 198 -17.33 11.57 12.58
N CYS A 199 -18.14 10.61 12.13
CA CYS A 199 -18.58 10.55 10.73
C CYS A 199 -19.49 11.76 10.52
N THR A 200 -18.90 12.90 10.14
CA THR A 200 -19.59 14.17 9.95
C THR A 200 -20.54 14.05 8.76
N LYS A 201 -21.70 14.72 8.83
CA LYS A 201 -22.74 14.72 7.79
C LYS A 201 -22.18 14.93 6.36
N GLY A 202 -21.14 15.75 6.21
CA GLY A 202 -20.49 16.01 4.93
C GLY A 202 -19.85 14.77 4.28
N PHE A 203 -19.38 13.80 5.06
CA PHE A 203 -18.83 12.56 4.48
C PHE A 203 -19.90 11.71 3.79
N ILE A 204 -21.10 11.62 4.39
CA ILE A 204 -22.22 10.86 3.84
C ILE A 204 -22.71 11.51 2.53
N GLU A 205 -22.75 12.84 2.46
CA GLU A 205 -23.13 13.57 1.24
C GLU A 205 -22.13 13.36 0.09
N VAL A 206 -20.82 13.35 0.39
CA VAL A 206 -19.81 13.07 -0.63
C VAL A 206 -19.92 11.63 -1.12
N LEU A 207 -20.13 10.66 -0.23
CA LEU A 207 -20.30 9.26 -0.62
C LEU A 207 -21.56 9.05 -1.49
N LYS A 208 -22.67 9.71 -1.12
CA LYS A 208 -23.92 9.72 -1.88
C LYS A 208 -23.72 10.24 -3.31
N LYS A 209 -23.03 11.39 -3.45
CA LYS A 209 -22.65 11.96 -4.75
C LYS A 209 -21.75 11.03 -5.56
N MET A 210 -20.76 10.39 -4.93
CA MET A 210 -19.86 9.46 -5.60
C MET A 210 -20.54 8.17 -6.07
N LEU A 211 -21.56 7.69 -5.34
CA LEU A 211 -22.30 6.47 -5.66
C LEU A 211 -23.54 6.71 -6.53
N GLY A 212 -23.81 7.96 -6.91
CA GLY A 212 -25.01 8.33 -7.69
C GLY A 212 -26.32 8.02 -6.95
N LYS A 213 -26.30 8.08 -5.61
CA LYS A 213 -27.47 7.83 -4.76
C LYS A 213 -27.81 9.12 -4.03
N ASP A 214 -28.79 9.86 -4.54
CA ASP A 214 -29.38 11.01 -3.85
C ASP A 214 -30.10 10.57 -2.55
#